data_AF-A0A2R7S2P9-F1
#
_entry.id   AF-A0A2R7S2P9-F1
#
_cell.length_a   1.000
_cell.length_b   1.000
_cell.length_c   1.000
_cell.angle_alpha   90.00
_cell.angle_beta   90.00
_cell.angle_gamma   90.00
#
_symmetry.space_group_name_H-M   'P 1'
#
loop_
_entity.id
_entity.type
_entity.pdbx_description
1 polymer ?
#
loop_
_entity_poly.entity_id
_entity_poly.type
_entity_poly.pdbx_seq_one_letter_code
_entity_poly.pdbx_strand_id
1 'polypeptide(L)'
;MHHPLKWLALLALALAAHAMAADQEPPLENYHSPAVGESFFLLSDATFGSAQPAQVRLEMNAPERLAQVGGVDLVLYRVPEPLAFLQKQRNLHRVVVDNKPAGEGLANTLTHLWDSWVVKARIAWQKLFSGDARRAVTEQAPALKTPTTLRRPSTFEEPLQFKPLPGLPVVQRFRYPLHLAKSIAPPKDLKLEGSSSEFIRPTQGNVFIPLGELKPGLYLVEAIAGQHRATTLLFVSDTLALTKVSGAQMLVWSAHRTTGQVVAGTQVVWTDGVGVLKSGTADAQGLVRLERPAAPEQTYVFGQDPAGGVFISENFYYDSEIYNAKVYATTDRPLYRPGDEVKVKVTGREFKSARESVALADGDMTLVARDPAGQVVATQSMKFAAATGGADTAFRLPDNAAAGGYELLMT
;
A
#
# COMPACT_ATOMS: atom_id res chain seq x y z
N MET A 1 -56.77 -27.78 -30.82
CA MET A 1 -56.54 -27.74 -29.36
C MET A 1 -55.27 -26.95 -29.09
N HIS A 2 -55.36 -25.67 -28.74
CA HIS A 2 -54.30 -24.85 -28.13
C HIS A 2 -54.86 -23.45 -28.08
N HIS A 3 -55.03 -22.85 -26.90
CA HIS A 3 -55.02 -21.40 -26.65
C HIS A 3 -55.33 -20.98 -25.19
N PRO A 4 -55.78 -21.81 -24.21
CA PRO A 4 -56.23 -21.26 -22.93
C PRO A 4 -55.11 -20.59 -22.12
N LEU A 5 -53.86 -21.06 -22.24
CA LEU A 5 -52.71 -20.44 -21.57
C LEU A 5 -52.34 -19.05 -22.11
N LYS A 6 -52.54 -18.79 -23.42
CA LYS A 6 -52.22 -17.49 -24.01
C LYS A 6 -53.23 -16.42 -23.58
N TRP A 7 -54.50 -16.80 -23.44
CA TRP A 7 -55.56 -15.91 -22.97
C TRP A 7 -55.45 -15.62 -21.47
N LEU A 8 -55.05 -16.60 -20.66
CA LEU A 8 -54.72 -16.39 -19.23
C LEU A 8 -53.52 -15.45 -19.04
N ALA A 9 -52.47 -15.58 -19.86
CA ALA A 9 -51.32 -14.68 -19.82
C ALA A 9 -51.67 -13.25 -20.26
N LEU A 10 -52.49 -13.09 -21.32
CA LEU A 10 -52.98 -11.80 -21.78
C LEU A 10 -53.94 -11.13 -20.78
N LEU A 11 -54.81 -11.91 -20.11
CA LEU A 11 -55.68 -11.41 -19.06
C LEU A 11 -54.86 -10.95 -17.83
N ALA A 12 -53.83 -11.71 -17.45
CA ALA A 12 -52.90 -11.35 -16.39
C ALA A 12 -52.09 -10.07 -16.72
N LEU A 13 -51.65 -9.89 -17.97
CA LEU A 13 -50.99 -8.67 -18.43
C LEU A 13 -51.95 -7.46 -18.49
N ALA A 14 -53.19 -7.65 -18.93
CA ALA A 14 -54.19 -6.59 -19.00
C ALA A 14 -54.65 -6.14 -17.60
N LEU A 15 -54.79 -7.08 -16.65
CA LEU A 15 -55.03 -6.80 -15.23
C LEU A 15 -53.82 -6.13 -14.57
N ALA A 16 -52.59 -6.49 -14.97
CA ALA A 16 -51.37 -5.83 -14.52
C ALA A 16 -51.31 -4.36 -14.96
N ALA A 17 -51.74 -4.05 -16.18
CA ALA A 17 -51.83 -2.67 -16.68
C ALA A 17 -52.91 -1.86 -15.94
N HIS A 18 -54.06 -2.46 -15.62
CA HIS A 18 -55.11 -1.80 -14.84
C HIS A 18 -54.71 -1.58 -13.37
N ALA A 19 -53.97 -2.50 -12.75
CA ALA A 19 -53.46 -2.35 -11.39
C ALA A 19 -52.37 -1.27 -11.26
N MET A 20 -51.67 -0.93 -12.36
CA MET A 20 -50.74 0.21 -12.39
C MET A 20 -51.47 1.56 -12.52
N ALA A 21 -52.68 1.57 -13.08
CA ALA A 21 -53.46 2.78 -13.37
C ALA A 21 -54.42 3.19 -12.23
N ALA A 22 -54.73 2.28 -11.30
CA ALA A 22 -55.66 2.53 -10.20
C ALA A 22 -54.96 2.61 -8.84
N ASP A 23 -55.00 3.82 -8.27
CA ASP A 23 -54.90 4.18 -6.85
C ASP A 23 -53.53 4.55 -6.24
N GLN A 24 -53.58 5.63 -5.45
CA GLN A 24 -52.51 6.47 -4.89
C GLN A 24 -51.92 5.95 -3.57
N GLU A 25 -51.66 4.64 -3.40
CA GLU A 25 -50.80 4.22 -2.27
C GLU A 25 -49.34 4.48 -2.66
N PRO A 26 -48.56 5.22 -1.84
CA PRO A 26 -47.15 5.43 -2.11
C PRO A 26 -46.44 4.08 -2.24
N PRO A 27 -45.40 3.96 -3.11
CA PRO A 27 -44.57 2.76 -3.14
C PRO A 27 -44.06 2.45 -1.73
N LEU A 28 -43.75 1.18 -1.45
CA LEU A 28 -43.14 0.79 -0.17
C LEU A 28 -41.99 1.76 0.14
N GLU A 29 -42.12 2.50 1.24
CA GLU A 29 -41.06 3.38 1.72
C GLU A 29 -39.85 2.51 2.03
N ASN A 30 -38.85 2.62 1.16
CA ASN A 30 -37.60 1.88 1.28
C ASN A 30 -36.49 2.91 1.19
N TYR A 31 -35.85 3.16 2.31
CA TYR A 31 -34.63 3.96 2.39
C TYR A 31 -33.44 2.99 2.40
N HIS A 32 -32.66 2.97 1.32
CA HIS A 32 -31.33 2.39 1.33
C HIS A 32 -30.32 3.52 1.49
N SER A 33 -29.52 3.44 2.54
CA SER A 33 -28.33 4.26 2.69
C SER A 33 -27.14 3.34 2.49
N PRO A 34 -26.25 3.61 1.52
CA PRO A 34 -25.04 2.82 1.33
C PRO A 34 -24.25 2.72 2.63
N ALA A 35 -23.65 1.56 2.88
CA ALA A 35 -22.78 1.40 4.02
C ALA A 35 -21.58 2.34 3.87
N VAL A 36 -21.37 3.21 4.86
CA VAL A 36 -20.20 4.10 4.91
C VAL A 36 -18.92 3.27 5.05
N GLY A 37 -18.98 2.19 5.84
CA GLY A 37 -17.83 1.34 6.15
C GLY A 37 -16.99 1.90 7.28
N GLU A 38 -15.75 1.43 7.38
CA GLU A 38 -14.74 1.88 8.35
C GLU A 38 -13.41 2.06 7.61
N SER A 39 -12.60 3.04 8.00
CA SER A 39 -11.25 3.19 7.43
C SER A 39 -10.35 2.02 7.81
N PHE A 40 -9.47 1.62 6.90
CA PHE A 40 -8.54 0.51 7.13
C PHE A 40 -7.24 0.69 6.34
N PHE A 41 -6.24 -0.10 6.71
CA PHE A 41 -5.01 -0.25 5.96
C PHE A 41 -4.96 -1.63 5.29
N LEU A 42 -4.42 -1.67 4.08
CA LEU A 42 -4.15 -2.90 3.33
C LEU A 42 -2.67 -2.92 2.99
N LEU A 43 -1.96 -3.99 3.38
CA LEU A 43 -0.51 -4.10 3.26
C LEU A 43 -0.11 -5.43 2.64
N SER A 44 1.03 -5.43 1.95
CA SER A 44 1.76 -6.63 1.56
C SER A 44 3.11 -6.64 2.27
N ASP A 45 3.20 -7.49 3.30
CA ASP A 45 4.37 -7.55 4.18
C ASP A 45 5.47 -8.49 3.64
N ALA A 46 5.19 -9.22 2.57
CA ALA A 46 6.09 -10.25 2.03
C ALA A 46 5.88 -10.49 0.53
N THR A 47 6.90 -11.07 -0.10
CA THR A 47 6.81 -11.65 -1.45
C THR A 47 6.64 -13.16 -1.37
N PHE A 48 5.84 -13.74 -2.26
CA PHE A 48 5.47 -15.16 -2.19
C PHE A 48 6.04 -15.97 -3.35
N GLY A 49 6.35 -17.24 -3.10
CA GLY A 49 6.69 -18.20 -4.14
C GLY A 49 5.41 -18.71 -4.78
N SER A 50 5.48 -19.28 -5.97
CA SER A 50 4.28 -19.79 -6.65
C SER A 50 3.62 -20.95 -5.89
N ALA A 51 4.42 -21.73 -5.15
CA ALA A 51 3.96 -22.83 -4.29
C ALA A 51 3.63 -22.40 -2.85
N GLN A 52 3.67 -21.09 -2.54
CA GLN A 52 3.31 -20.58 -1.22
C GLN A 52 1.91 -19.96 -1.27
N PRO A 53 1.08 -20.16 -0.23
CA PRO A 53 -0.18 -19.44 -0.13
C PRO A 53 0.11 -17.96 0.09
N ALA A 54 -0.18 -17.15 -0.91
CA ALA A 54 -0.06 -15.70 -0.82
C ALA A 54 -1.10 -15.14 0.14
N GLN A 55 -0.78 -14.02 0.78
CA GLN A 55 -1.67 -13.35 1.71
C GLN A 55 -1.38 -11.84 1.75
N VAL A 56 -2.38 -11.08 2.15
CA VAL A 56 -2.25 -9.64 2.47
C VAL A 56 -2.66 -9.40 3.91
N ARG A 57 -2.10 -8.36 4.52
CA ARG A 57 -2.50 -7.92 5.85
C ARG A 57 -3.55 -6.82 5.73
N LEU A 58 -4.61 -6.93 6.52
CA LEU A 58 -5.61 -5.88 6.67
C LEU A 58 -5.67 -5.45 8.13
N GLU A 59 -5.67 -4.14 8.36
CA GLU A 59 -5.80 -3.55 9.68
C GLU A 59 -7.01 -2.62 9.74
N MET A 60 -7.93 -2.92 10.66
CA MET A 60 -9.14 -2.14 10.91
C MET A 60 -9.39 -2.03 12.40
N ASN A 61 -9.75 -0.84 12.87
CA ASN A 61 -9.99 -0.59 14.30
C ASN A 61 -11.32 -1.17 14.80
N ALA A 62 -12.37 -1.11 13.99
CA ALA A 62 -13.74 -1.47 14.37
C ALA A 62 -14.36 -2.51 13.39
N PRO A 63 -13.78 -3.72 13.27
CA PRO A 63 -14.22 -4.73 12.30
C PRO A 63 -15.66 -5.22 12.52
N GLU A 64 -16.20 -5.12 13.73
CA GLU A 64 -17.58 -5.45 14.08
C GLU A 64 -18.61 -4.59 13.32
N ARG A 65 -18.24 -3.37 12.90
CA ARG A 65 -19.10 -2.52 12.05
C ARG A 65 -19.37 -3.13 10.69
N LEU A 66 -18.53 -4.06 10.24
CA LEU A 66 -18.72 -4.77 8.98
C LEU A 66 -19.63 -6.00 9.10
N ALA A 67 -20.08 -6.38 10.29
CA ALA A 67 -20.98 -7.53 10.47
C ALA A 67 -22.26 -7.37 9.64
N GLN A 68 -22.79 -6.14 9.56
CA GLN A 68 -24.00 -5.82 8.80
C GLN A 68 -23.84 -5.95 7.28
N VAL A 69 -22.62 -5.78 6.75
CA VAL A 69 -22.30 -5.93 5.32
C VAL A 69 -21.59 -7.26 5.02
N GLY A 70 -21.39 -8.12 6.01
CA GLY A 70 -20.77 -9.44 5.86
C GLY A 70 -19.24 -9.46 5.74
N GLY A 71 -18.56 -8.31 5.66
CA GLY A 71 -17.11 -8.23 5.64
C GLY A 71 -16.51 -7.21 4.66
N VAL A 72 -15.28 -7.47 4.25
CA VAL A 72 -14.51 -6.67 3.28
C VAL A 72 -14.52 -7.38 1.94
N ASP A 73 -14.85 -6.70 0.86
CA ASP A 73 -14.71 -7.25 -0.48
C ASP A 73 -13.27 -7.16 -0.96
N LEU A 74 -12.70 -8.27 -1.42
CA LEU A 74 -11.40 -8.32 -2.06
C LEU A 74 -11.54 -8.60 -3.55
N VAL A 75 -10.76 -7.86 -4.34
CA VAL A 75 -10.57 -8.11 -5.77
C VAL A 75 -9.08 -8.23 -6.04
N LEU A 76 -8.70 -9.38 -6.59
CA LEU A 76 -7.33 -9.66 -6.99
C LEU A 76 -7.21 -9.48 -8.50
N TYR A 77 -6.30 -8.62 -8.92
CA TYR A 77 -6.02 -8.36 -10.33
C TYR A 77 -4.62 -8.86 -10.70
N ARG A 78 -4.47 -9.41 -11.90
CA ARG A 78 -3.15 -9.69 -12.48
C ARG A 78 -2.70 -8.51 -13.32
N VAL A 79 -1.47 -8.06 -13.15
CA VAL A 79 -0.88 -6.99 -13.98
C VAL A 79 -0.29 -7.62 -15.25
N PRO A 80 -0.77 -7.26 -16.46
CA PRO A 80 -0.31 -7.90 -17.70
C PRO A 80 1.14 -7.59 -18.06
N GLU A 81 1.57 -6.34 -17.86
CA GLU A 81 2.93 -5.87 -18.16
C GLU A 81 3.61 -5.32 -16.88
N PRO A 82 4.15 -6.19 -16.01
CA PRO A 82 4.58 -5.80 -14.68
C PRO A 82 5.64 -4.71 -14.66
N LEU A 83 6.71 -4.85 -15.46
CA LEU A 83 7.81 -3.88 -15.47
C LEU A 83 7.35 -2.51 -15.96
N ALA A 84 6.56 -2.46 -17.04
CA ALA A 84 6.01 -1.21 -17.57
C ALA A 84 5.03 -0.56 -16.59
N PHE A 85 4.23 -1.36 -15.86
CA PHE A 85 3.34 -0.88 -14.82
C PHE A 85 4.11 -0.24 -13.66
N LEU A 86 5.16 -0.91 -13.15
CA LEU A 86 5.99 -0.42 -12.05
C LEU A 86 6.77 0.85 -12.44
N GLN A 87 7.30 0.92 -13.66
CA GLN A 87 8.00 2.12 -14.17
C GLN A 87 7.11 3.36 -14.23
N LYS A 88 5.79 3.21 -14.38
CA LYS A 88 4.84 4.34 -14.37
C LYS A 88 4.55 4.86 -12.97
N GLN A 89 4.90 4.12 -11.92
CA GLN A 89 4.64 4.52 -10.55
C GLN A 89 5.77 5.43 -10.04
N ARG A 90 5.41 6.60 -9.53
CA ARG A 90 6.36 7.51 -8.86
C ARG A 90 6.73 7.04 -7.46
N ASN A 91 5.83 6.30 -6.83
CA ASN A 91 6.01 5.78 -5.48
C ASN A 91 5.47 4.35 -5.42
N LEU A 92 6.35 3.38 -5.22
CA LEU A 92 5.99 1.96 -5.21
C LEU A 92 5.28 1.54 -3.91
N HIS A 93 5.34 2.36 -2.86
CA HIS A 93 4.54 2.19 -1.65
C HIS A 93 3.13 2.80 -1.78
N ARG A 94 2.89 3.66 -2.78
CA ARG A 94 1.60 4.32 -3.05
C ARG A 94 1.28 4.28 -4.54
N VAL A 95 0.81 3.12 -4.99
CA VAL A 95 0.46 2.89 -6.39
C VAL A 95 -0.75 3.71 -6.79
N VAL A 96 -0.67 4.31 -7.97
CA VAL A 96 -1.76 5.10 -8.56
C VAL A 96 -2.46 4.25 -9.62
N VAL A 97 -3.78 4.11 -9.47
CA VAL A 97 -4.66 3.41 -10.42
C VAL A 97 -5.92 4.21 -10.67
N ASP A 98 -6.42 4.18 -11.91
CA ASP A 98 -7.65 4.86 -12.30
C ASP A 98 -8.87 4.16 -11.68
N ASN A 99 -9.65 4.88 -10.88
CA ASN A 99 -10.86 4.36 -10.25
C ASN A 99 -12.13 4.95 -10.88
N LYS A 100 -13.22 4.17 -10.84
CA LYS A 100 -14.56 4.64 -11.22
C LYS A 100 -15.58 4.13 -10.19
N PRO A 101 -16.41 5.01 -9.61
CA PRO A 101 -17.49 4.58 -8.74
C PRO A 101 -18.42 3.65 -9.53
N ALA A 102 -18.92 2.62 -8.86
CA ALA A 102 -20.04 1.84 -9.36
C ALA A 102 -21.32 2.66 -9.20
N GLY A 103 -22.23 2.53 -10.17
CA GLY A 103 -23.59 3.05 -10.01
C GLY A 103 -24.37 2.15 -9.06
N GLU A 104 -25.55 2.61 -8.65
CA GLU A 104 -26.48 1.80 -7.88
C GLU A 104 -26.72 0.45 -8.58
N GLY A 105 -26.66 -0.63 -7.79
CA GLY A 105 -26.82 -1.98 -8.31
C GLY A 105 -28.23 -2.17 -8.87
N LEU A 106 -28.34 -2.35 -10.19
CA LEU A 106 -29.61 -2.61 -10.90
C LEU A 106 -30.46 -3.70 -10.22
N ALA A 107 -29.81 -4.68 -9.58
CA ALA A 107 -30.46 -5.74 -8.83
C ALA A 107 -31.32 -5.23 -7.66
N ASN A 108 -30.85 -4.25 -6.88
CA ASN A 108 -31.61 -3.69 -5.75
C ASN A 108 -32.84 -2.94 -6.25
N THR A 109 -32.71 -2.17 -7.34
CA THR A 109 -33.85 -1.53 -7.99
C THR A 109 -34.87 -2.58 -8.46
N LEU A 110 -34.42 -3.69 -9.05
CA LEU A 110 -35.31 -4.77 -9.48
C LEU A 110 -36.01 -5.46 -8.30
N THR A 111 -35.31 -5.73 -7.20
CA THR A 111 -35.90 -6.29 -5.97
C THR A 111 -36.97 -5.37 -5.40
N HIS A 112 -36.71 -4.06 -5.32
CA HIS A 112 -37.68 -3.07 -4.84
C HIS A 112 -38.95 -3.05 -5.70
N LEU A 113 -38.77 -3.03 -7.03
CA LEU A 113 -39.88 -3.04 -7.97
C LEU A 113 -40.70 -4.32 -7.87
N TRP A 114 -40.05 -5.47 -7.68
CA TRP A 114 -40.71 -6.75 -7.50
C TRP A 114 -41.53 -6.79 -6.20
N ASP A 115 -40.94 -6.43 -5.07
CA ASP A 115 -41.63 -6.42 -3.77
C ASP A 115 -42.82 -5.47 -3.78
N SER A 116 -42.62 -4.26 -4.33
CA SER A 116 -43.69 -3.28 -4.53
C SER A 116 -44.83 -3.84 -5.39
N TRP A 117 -44.50 -4.58 -6.44
CA TRP A 117 -45.49 -5.22 -7.30
C TRP A 117 -46.27 -6.32 -6.56
N VAL A 118 -45.60 -7.19 -5.78
CA VAL A 118 -46.26 -8.25 -4.99
C VAL A 118 -47.26 -7.65 -4.01
N VAL A 119 -46.91 -6.56 -3.32
CA VAL A 119 -47.81 -5.87 -2.40
C VAL A 119 -49.01 -5.27 -3.12
N LYS A 120 -48.77 -4.51 -4.20
CA LYS A 120 -49.84 -3.88 -4.99
C LYS A 120 -50.80 -4.90 -5.57
N ALA A 121 -50.27 -5.98 -6.14
CA ALA A 121 -51.07 -7.09 -6.68
C ALA A 121 -51.95 -7.70 -5.58
N ARG A 122 -51.39 -8.01 -4.39
CA ARG A 122 -52.14 -8.57 -3.27
C ARG A 122 -53.28 -7.66 -2.81
N ILE A 123 -53.03 -6.36 -2.70
CA ILE A 123 -54.04 -5.38 -2.25
C ILE A 123 -55.14 -5.22 -3.31
N ALA A 124 -54.78 -5.12 -4.59
CA ALA A 124 -55.74 -5.06 -5.69
C ALA A 124 -56.67 -6.29 -5.69
N TRP A 125 -56.10 -7.49 -5.55
CA TRP A 125 -56.88 -8.73 -5.44
C TRP A 125 -57.79 -8.74 -4.21
N GLN A 126 -57.35 -8.20 -3.06
CA GLN A 126 -58.22 -8.07 -1.90
C GLN A 126 -59.41 -7.13 -2.11
N LYS A 127 -59.23 -6.03 -2.85
CA LYS A 127 -60.30 -5.05 -3.12
C LYS A 127 -61.42 -5.65 -4.00
N LEU A 128 -61.14 -6.69 -4.79
CA LEU A 128 -62.13 -7.38 -5.62
C LEU A 128 -63.11 -8.24 -4.80
N PHE A 129 -62.78 -8.62 -3.56
CA PHE A 129 -63.62 -9.47 -2.71
C PHE A 129 -64.22 -8.69 -1.54
N SER A 130 -65.50 -8.95 -1.24
CA SER A 130 -66.17 -8.38 -0.06
C SER A 130 -65.47 -8.78 1.24
N GLY A 131 -65.69 -8.00 2.30
CA GLY A 131 -65.12 -8.30 3.63
C GLY A 131 -65.50 -9.69 4.14
N ASP A 132 -66.74 -10.10 3.93
CA ASP A 132 -67.26 -11.38 4.38
C ASP A 132 -66.70 -12.55 3.57
N ALA A 133 -66.57 -12.40 2.25
CA ALA A 133 -65.94 -13.40 1.38
C ALA A 133 -64.47 -13.62 1.76
N ARG A 134 -63.73 -12.54 2.07
CA ARG A 134 -62.34 -12.66 2.53
C ARG A 134 -62.23 -13.42 3.85
N ARG A 135 -63.10 -13.14 4.82
CA ARG A 135 -63.11 -13.85 6.12
C ARG A 135 -63.38 -15.34 5.92
N ALA A 136 -64.46 -15.68 5.23
CA ALA A 136 -64.86 -17.06 4.97
C ALA A 136 -63.76 -17.88 4.24
N VAL A 137 -63.10 -17.28 3.23
CA VAL A 137 -61.99 -17.94 2.51
C VAL A 137 -60.78 -18.14 3.41
N THR A 138 -60.41 -17.16 4.24
CA THR A 138 -59.26 -17.29 5.15
C THR A 138 -59.52 -18.18 6.37
N GLU A 139 -60.78 -18.45 6.71
CA GLU A 139 -61.17 -19.45 7.71
C GLU A 139 -60.99 -20.88 7.16
N GLN A 140 -61.41 -21.11 5.91
CA GLN A 140 -61.26 -22.41 5.24
C GLN A 140 -59.83 -22.69 4.75
N ALA A 141 -59.12 -21.65 4.30
CA ALA A 141 -57.75 -21.73 3.80
C ALA A 141 -56.85 -20.68 4.49
N PRO A 142 -56.37 -20.97 5.71
CA PRO A 142 -55.55 -20.04 6.50
C PRO A 142 -54.27 -19.56 5.79
N ALA A 143 -53.72 -20.36 4.86
CA ALA A 143 -52.55 -20.00 4.05
C ALA A 143 -52.79 -18.77 3.14
N LEU A 144 -54.05 -18.43 2.84
CA LEU A 144 -54.42 -17.24 2.07
C LEU A 144 -54.54 -15.99 2.94
N LYS A 145 -54.34 -16.08 4.27
CA LYS A 145 -54.21 -14.90 5.12
C LYS A 145 -53.05 -14.05 4.64
N THR A 146 -53.23 -12.74 4.74
CA THR A 146 -52.16 -11.82 4.36
C THR A 146 -51.07 -11.87 5.42
N PRO A 147 -49.82 -12.18 5.03
CA PRO A 147 -48.74 -12.18 5.99
C PRO A 147 -48.59 -10.80 6.61
N THR A 148 -48.35 -10.74 7.92
CA THR A 148 -47.98 -9.51 8.61
C THR A 148 -46.68 -8.91 8.05
N THR A 149 -45.91 -9.73 7.33
CA THR A 149 -44.64 -9.36 6.71
C THR A 149 -44.77 -8.79 5.31
N LEU A 150 -45.97 -8.74 4.72
CA LEU A 150 -46.17 -8.34 3.32
C LEU A 150 -45.64 -6.93 3.04
N ARG A 151 -45.83 -6.00 3.97
CA ARG A 151 -45.37 -4.61 3.85
C ARG A 151 -43.98 -4.38 4.47
N ARG A 152 -43.19 -5.44 4.69
CA ARG A 152 -41.81 -5.28 5.15
C ARG A 152 -41.00 -4.56 4.06
N PRO A 153 -40.06 -3.68 4.46
CA PRO A 153 -39.09 -3.10 3.55
C PRO A 153 -38.34 -4.16 2.75
N SER A 154 -37.94 -3.81 1.53
CA SER A 154 -37.12 -4.67 0.68
C SER A 154 -35.75 -4.85 1.32
N THR A 155 -35.25 -6.09 1.35
CA THR A 155 -33.88 -6.36 1.78
C THR A 155 -32.94 -6.12 0.60
N PHE A 156 -32.04 -5.16 0.74
CA PHE A 156 -31.02 -4.86 -0.27
C PHE A 156 -29.71 -5.58 0.05
N GLU A 157 -29.08 -6.12 -0.99
CA GLU A 157 -27.68 -6.54 -0.89
C GLU A 157 -26.81 -5.30 -1.07
N GLU A 158 -25.75 -5.16 -0.28
CA GLU A 158 -24.81 -4.05 -0.46
C GLU A 158 -24.01 -4.29 -1.77
N PRO A 159 -24.27 -3.52 -2.85
CA PRO A 159 -23.53 -3.70 -4.08
C PRO A 159 -22.10 -3.21 -3.89
N LEU A 160 -21.17 -3.70 -4.71
CA LEU A 160 -19.85 -3.08 -4.74
C LEU A 160 -19.97 -1.62 -5.12
N GLN A 161 -19.35 -0.76 -4.33
CA GLN A 161 -19.32 0.68 -4.58
C GLN A 161 -18.32 1.09 -5.67
N PHE A 162 -17.48 0.15 -6.15
CA PHE A 162 -16.46 0.41 -7.16
C PHE A 162 -16.54 -0.60 -8.31
N LYS A 163 -16.34 -0.12 -9.54
CA LYS A 163 -16.18 -0.98 -10.71
C LYS A 163 -14.78 -1.59 -10.71
N PRO A 164 -14.60 -2.79 -11.29
CA PRO A 164 -13.28 -3.36 -11.51
C PRO A 164 -12.35 -2.37 -12.23
N LEU A 165 -11.07 -2.42 -11.88
CA LEU A 165 -10.06 -1.56 -12.47
C LEU A 165 -9.93 -1.79 -13.98
N PRO A 166 -9.99 -0.72 -14.82
CA PRO A 166 -9.92 -0.86 -16.26
C PRO A 166 -8.55 -1.39 -16.69
N GLY A 167 -8.53 -2.31 -17.65
CA GLY A 167 -7.28 -2.87 -18.21
C GLY A 167 -6.58 -3.89 -17.32
N LEU A 168 -7.10 -4.21 -16.13
CA LEU A 168 -6.55 -5.21 -15.24
C LEU A 168 -7.47 -6.44 -15.16
N PRO A 169 -7.04 -7.62 -15.63
CA PRO A 169 -7.80 -8.87 -15.50
C PRO A 169 -8.04 -9.25 -14.03
N VAL A 170 -9.30 -9.48 -13.67
CA VAL A 170 -9.69 -10.01 -12.37
C VAL A 170 -9.37 -11.51 -12.31
N VAL A 171 -8.59 -11.90 -11.31
CA VAL A 171 -8.21 -13.30 -11.04
C VAL A 171 -9.17 -13.93 -10.05
N GLN A 172 -9.47 -13.21 -8.98
CA GLN A 172 -10.33 -13.69 -7.90
C GLN A 172 -11.10 -12.53 -7.30
N ARG A 173 -12.32 -12.80 -6.86
CA ARG A 173 -13.15 -11.88 -6.09
C ARG A 173 -13.90 -12.63 -5.02
N PHE A 174 -13.87 -12.12 -3.79
CA PHE A 174 -14.57 -12.72 -2.66
C PHE A 174 -14.79 -11.70 -1.55
N ARG A 175 -15.76 -11.97 -0.67
CA ARG A 175 -15.98 -11.20 0.57
C ARG A 175 -15.37 -11.94 1.74
N TYR A 176 -14.51 -11.27 2.50
CA TYR A 176 -13.82 -11.83 3.66
C TYR A 176 -14.48 -11.36 4.97
N PRO A 177 -14.99 -12.28 5.82
CA PRO A 177 -15.71 -11.93 7.04
C PRO A 177 -14.75 -11.48 8.15
N LEU A 178 -14.27 -10.25 8.05
CA LEU A 178 -13.23 -9.69 8.93
C LEU A 178 -13.58 -9.78 10.43
N HIS A 179 -14.85 -9.59 10.78
CA HIS A 179 -15.34 -9.67 12.16
C HIS A 179 -15.23 -11.07 12.78
N LEU A 180 -15.13 -12.13 11.97
CA LEU A 180 -14.96 -13.51 12.40
C LEU A 180 -13.50 -13.99 12.29
N ALA A 181 -12.64 -13.18 11.67
CA ALA A 181 -11.27 -13.59 11.38
C ALA A 181 -10.39 -13.57 12.64
N LYS A 182 -9.46 -14.51 12.69
CA LYS A 182 -8.49 -14.61 13.78
C LYS A 182 -7.43 -13.53 13.61
N SER A 183 -7.28 -12.67 14.61
CA SER A 183 -6.23 -11.65 14.65
C SER A 183 -4.83 -12.25 14.64
N ILE A 184 -3.90 -11.50 14.06
CA ILE A 184 -2.47 -11.75 14.15
C ILE A 184 -2.06 -11.69 15.62
N ALA A 185 -1.41 -12.75 16.09
CA ALA A 185 -0.93 -12.87 17.45
C ALA A 185 0.44 -13.57 17.45
N PRO A 186 1.35 -13.23 18.38
CA PRO A 186 2.56 -13.99 18.61
C PRO A 186 2.24 -15.48 18.88
N PRO A 187 3.17 -16.41 18.56
CA PRO A 187 3.03 -17.80 18.97
C PRO A 187 2.85 -17.90 20.49
N LYS A 188 1.95 -18.78 20.94
CA LYS A 188 1.56 -18.88 22.37
C LYS A 188 2.72 -19.14 23.32
N ASP A 189 3.75 -19.83 22.84
CA ASP A 189 4.88 -20.27 23.64
C ASP A 189 6.17 -19.48 23.36
N LEU A 190 6.07 -18.34 22.66
CA LEU A 190 7.23 -17.52 22.30
C LEU A 190 7.75 -16.71 23.49
N LYS A 191 8.66 -17.30 24.25
CA LYS A 191 9.45 -16.63 25.29
C LYS A 191 10.84 -16.32 24.76
N LEU A 192 10.99 -15.13 24.18
CA LEU A 192 12.29 -14.57 23.79
C LEU A 192 12.67 -13.48 24.79
N GLU A 193 13.81 -13.65 25.45
CA GLU A 193 14.36 -12.62 26.34
C GLU A 193 14.60 -11.33 25.54
N GLY A 194 14.14 -10.19 26.06
CA GLY A 194 14.19 -8.90 25.36
C GLY A 194 13.18 -8.72 24.23
N SER A 195 12.34 -9.72 23.92
CA SER A 195 11.26 -9.58 22.94
C SER A 195 10.08 -8.80 23.52
N SER A 196 9.42 -8.04 22.65
CA SER A 196 8.17 -7.33 22.96
C SER A 196 6.92 -8.24 22.99
N SER A 197 7.10 -9.56 22.85
CA SER A 197 6.01 -10.53 22.76
C SER A 197 5.09 -10.56 23.99
N GLU A 198 5.60 -10.20 25.17
CA GLU A 198 4.86 -10.22 26.44
C GLU A 198 3.89 -9.02 26.63
N PHE A 199 4.05 -7.94 25.86
CA PHE A 199 3.21 -6.73 26.00
C PHE A 199 2.44 -6.32 24.75
N ILE A 200 2.65 -7.01 23.61
CA ILE A 200 1.82 -6.82 22.41
C ILE A 200 0.50 -7.58 22.59
N ARG A 201 -0.60 -6.85 22.72
CA ARG A 201 -1.94 -7.43 22.74
C ARG A 201 -2.49 -7.56 21.32
N PRO A 202 -2.91 -8.76 20.87
CA PRO A 202 -3.57 -8.91 19.58
C PRO A 202 -4.77 -7.96 19.48
N THR A 203 -4.85 -7.22 18.39
CA THR A 203 -5.94 -6.26 18.13
C THR A 203 -6.95 -6.91 17.18
N GLN A 204 -8.24 -6.83 17.50
CA GLN A 204 -9.30 -7.32 16.61
C GLN A 204 -9.26 -6.52 15.29
N GLY A 205 -9.33 -7.20 14.15
CA GLY A 205 -9.30 -6.54 12.83
C GLY A 205 -7.92 -6.35 12.22
N ASN A 206 -6.84 -6.74 12.91
CA ASN A 206 -5.51 -6.91 12.31
C ASN A 206 -5.30 -8.39 11.92
N VAL A 207 -5.46 -8.72 10.63
CA VAL A 207 -5.55 -10.10 10.13
C VAL A 207 -4.72 -10.32 8.87
N PHE A 208 -4.31 -11.57 8.64
CA PHE A 208 -3.87 -12.02 7.32
C PHE A 208 -5.04 -12.59 6.54
N ILE A 209 -5.26 -12.07 5.33
CA ILE A 209 -6.28 -12.55 4.39
C ILE A 209 -5.58 -13.45 3.38
N PRO A 210 -5.88 -14.77 3.37
CA PRO A 210 -5.27 -15.68 2.42
C PRO A 210 -5.84 -15.45 1.01
N LEU A 211 -4.94 -15.44 0.03
CA LEU A 211 -5.22 -15.32 -1.40
C LEU A 211 -4.94 -16.64 -2.15
N GLY A 212 -4.40 -17.64 -1.45
CA GLY A 212 -4.07 -18.95 -2.02
C GLY A 212 -2.79 -18.94 -2.84
N GLU A 213 -2.52 -20.06 -3.52
CA GLU A 213 -1.38 -20.19 -4.42
C GLU A 213 -1.65 -19.44 -5.73
N LEU A 214 -0.69 -18.63 -6.16
CA LEU A 214 -0.79 -17.78 -7.34
C LEU A 214 0.32 -18.11 -8.33
N LYS A 215 0.01 -18.02 -9.63
CA LYS A 215 1.04 -18.15 -10.66
C LYS A 215 2.07 -17.02 -10.53
N PRO A 216 3.34 -17.24 -10.94
CA PRO A 216 4.34 -16.17 -10.97
C PRO A 216 3.83 -14.92 -11.70
N GLY A 217 4.02 -13.75 -11.11
CA GLY A 217 3.52 -12.48 -11.63
C GLY A 217 3.44 -11.36 -10.61
N LEU A 218 3.06 -10.19 -11.10
CA LEU A 218 2.66 -9.05 -10.28
C LEU A 218 1.14 -8.99 -10.19
N TYR A 219 0.63 -8.81 -8.99
CA TYR A 219 -0.78 -8.65 -8.72
C TYR A 219 -1.05 -7.33 -8.01
N LEU A 220 -2.26 -6.82 -8.20
CA LEU A 220 -2.80 -5.71 -7.43
C LEU A 220 -3.98 -6.26 -6.62
N VAL A 221 -3.95 -6.04 -5.31
CA VAL A 221 -5.02 -6.42 -4.39
C VAL A 221 -5.79 -5.16 -4.05
N GLU A 222 -7.09 -5.17 -4.29
CA GLU A 222 -8.03 -4.14 -3.89
C GLU A 222 -8.91 -4.69 -2.77
N ALA A 223 -9.04 -3.93 -1.68
CA ALA A 223 -10.00 -4.20 -0.62
C ALA A 223 -11.00 -3.03 -0.55
N ILE A 224 -12.27 -3.36 -0.31
CA ILE A 224 -13.39 -2.42 -0.27
C ILE A 224 -14.24 -2.71 0.96
N ALA A 225 -14.47 -1.69 1.78
CA ALA A 225 -15.36 -1.74 2.94
C ALA A 225 -16.26 -0.51 2.94
N GLY A 226 -17.48 -0.65 2.42
CA GLY A 226 -18.36 0.49 2.17
C GLY A 226 -17.72 1.47 1.18
N GLN A 227 -17.60 2.74 1.59
CA GLN A 227 -16.99 3.82 0.81
C GLN A 227 -15.46 3.81 0.87
N HIS A 228 -14.88 3.05 1.80
CA HIS A 228 -13.43 2.97 1.95
C HIS A 228 -12.84 1.91 1.03
N ARG A 229 -11.72 2.27 0.41
CA ARG A 229 -10.98 1.42 -0.52
C ARG A 229 -9.49 1.57 -0.27
N ALA A 230 -8.75 0.47 -0.31
CA ALA A 230 -7.29 0.48 -0.33
C ALA A 230 -6.77 -0.49 -1.39
N THR A 231 -5.57 -0.23 -1.90
CA THR A 231 -4.89 -1.08 -2.87
C THR A 231 -3.44 -1.31 -2.47
N THR A 232 -2.93 -2.52 -2.66
CA THR A 232 -1.51 -2.86 -2.49
C THR A 232 -1.04 -3.75 -3.64
N LEU A 233 0.27 -3.71 -3.92
CA LEU A 233 0.90 -4.69 -4.80
C LEU A 233 1.17 -5.99 -4.06
N LEU A 234 1.21 -7.08 -4.81
CA LEU A 234 1.58 -8.41 -4.34
C LEU A 234 2.52 -9.04 -5.37
N PHE A 235 3.74 -9.37 -4.93
CA PHE A 235 4.80 -9.91 -5.76
C PHE A 235 4.88 -11.43 -5.59
N VAL A 236 4.72 -12.16 -6.69
CA VAL A 236 4.79 -13.63 -6.71
C VAL A 236 5.89 -14.06 -7.67
N SER A 237 6.91 -14.73 -7.14
CA SER A 237 8.12 -15.10 -7.89
C SER A 237 8.84 -16.27 -7.24
N ASP A 238 9.24 -17.28 -8.00
CA ASP A 238 10.16 -18.30 -7.48
C ASP A 238 11.62 -17.83 -7.52
N THR A 239 11.87 -16.66 -8.09
CA THR A 239 13.17 -15.98 -8.14
C THR A 239 13.26 -14.88 -7.09
N LEU A 240 14.41 -14.80 -6.40
CA LEU A 240 14.80 -13.70 -5.54
C LEU A 240 15.95 -12.92 -6.20
N ALA A 241 16.00 -11.62 -5.92
CA ALA A 241 17.12 -10.76 -6.30
C ALA A 241 17.94 -10.40 -5.06
N LEU A 242 19.20 -10.84 -5.04
CA LEU A 242 20.19 -10.35 -4.08
C LEU A 242 20.85 -9.12 -4.68
N THR A 243 20.60 -7.96 -4.08
CA THR A 243 21.08 -6.67 -4.58
C THR A 243 22.24 -6.15 -3.72
N LYS A 244 23.23 -5.55 -4.38
CA LYS A 244 24.32 -4.85 -3.72
C LYS A 244 24.64 -3.57 -4.48
N VAL A 245 24.47 -2.44 -3.80
CA VAL A 245 24.75 -1.12 -4.35
C VAL A 245 26.09 -0.59 -3.84
N SER A 246 26.82 0.10 -4.71
CA SER A 246 27.98 0.93 -4.40
C SER A 246 27.80 2.29 -5.07
N GLY A 247 28.70 3.24 -4.80
CA GLY A 247 28.64 4.56 -5.42
C GLY A 247 28.71 4.53 -6.95
N ALA A 248 29.29 3.46 -7.53
CA ALA A 248 29.52 3.33 -8.95
C ALA A 248 28.70 2.22 -9.65
N GLN A 249 27.98 1.37 -8.90
CA GLN A 249 27.43 0.14 -9.46
C GLN A 249 26.25 -0.41 -8.65
N MET A 250 25.26 -0.96 -9.35
CA MET A 250 24.29 -1.91 -8.81
C MET A 250 24.61 -3.31 -9.34
N LEU A 251 24.84 -4.25 -8.42
CA LEU A 251 24.95 -5.67 -8.70
C LEU A 251 23.67 -6.38 -8.27
N VAL A 252 23.10 -7.18 -9.16
CA VAL A 252 21.94 -8.02 -8.87
C VAL A 252 22.27 -9.46 -9.19
N TRP A 253 22.04 -10.36 -8.25
CA TRP A 253 22.12 -11.80 -8.47
C TRP A 253 20.73 -12.42 -8.37
N SER A 254 20.30 -13.05 -9.46
CA SER A 254 19.01 -13.68 -9.66
C SER A 254 19.11 -15.17 -9.38
N ALA A 255 18.46 -15.63 -8.31
CA ALA A 255 18.52 -17.00 -7.85
C ALA A 255 17.16 -17.54 -7.41
N HIS A 256 16.95 -18.84 -7.57
CA HIS A 256 15.73 -19.52 -7.16
C HIS A 256 15.61 -19.51 -5.63
N ARG A 257 14.47 -19.05 -5.14
CA ARG A 257 14.11 -18.82 -3.73
C ARG A 257 14.47 -19.97 -2.79
N THR A 258 14.21 -21.20 -3.22
CA THR A 258 14.36 -22.39 -2.36
C THR A 258 15.63 -23.18 -2.63
N THR A 259 16.11 -23.22 -3.87
CA THR A 259 17.24 -24.08 -4.29
C THR A 259 18.55 -23.31 -4.41
N GLY A 260 18.49 -21.97 -4.48
CA GLY A 260 19.65 -21.12 -4.72
C GLY A 260 20.23 -21.25 -6.13
N GLN A 261 19.60 -22.01 -7.03
CA GLN A 261 20.06 -22.15 -8.41
C GLN A 261 19.94 -20.83 -9.17
N VAL A 262 20.89 -20.55 -10.05
CA VAL A 262 20.90 -19.33 -10.86
C VAL A 262 19.67 -19.28 -11.77
N VAL A 263 19.08 -18.10 -11.92
CA VAL A 263 17.99 -17.85 -12.87
C VAL A 263 18.47 -16.82 -13.89
N ALA A 264 19.02 -17.33 -14.99
CA ALA A 264 19.48 -16.55 -16.13
C ALA A 264 18.30 -15.97 -16.92
N GLY A 265 18.53 -14.91 -17.70
CA GLY A 265 17.48 -14.29 -18.53
C GLY A 265 16.48 -13.42 -17.76
N THR A 266 16.61 -13.31 -16.44
CA THR A 266 15.82 -12.38 -15.61
C THR A 266 16.07 -10.94 -16.03
N GLN A 267 14.99 -10.23 -16.38
CA GLN A 267 15.04 -8.82 -16.69
C GLN A 267 15.06 -8.00 -15.40
N VAL A 268 15.90 -6.97 -15.35
CA VAL A 268 16.11 -6.13 -14.16
C VAL A 268 16.08 -4.67 -14.56
N VAL A 269 15.41 -3.85 -13.76
CA VAL A 269 15.31 -2.40 -13.88
C VAL A 269 15.74 -1.78 -12.56
N TRP A 270 16.68 -0.82 -12.64
CA TRP A 270 17.14 -0.01 -11.52
C TRP A 270 16.62 1.42 -11.71
N THR A 271 15.93 1.96 -10.70
CA THR A 271 15.24 3.27 -10.74
C THR A 271 15.45 4.04 -9.43
N ASP A 272 15.32 5.36 -9.47
CA ASP A 272 15.25 6.24 -8.30
C ASP A 272 13.81 6.67 -7.96
N GLY A 273 12.81 6.13 -8.67
CA GLY A 273 11.40 6.50 -8.52
C GLY A 273 10.97 7.71 -9.36
N VAL A 274 11.93 8.47 -9.90
CA VAL A 274 11.69 9.53 -10.91
C VAL A 274 11.86 8.96 -12.31
N GLY A 275 12.86 8.10 -12.51
CA GLY A 275 13.11 7.47 -13.80
C GLY A 275 14.04 6.26 -13.72
N VAL A 276 14.08 5.51 -14.82
CA VAL A 276 14.97 4.36 -14.95
C VAL A 276 16.42 4.86 -15.02
N LEU A 277 17.25 4.41 -14.07
CA LEU A 277 18.68 4.67 -14.03
C LEU A 277 19.40 3.80 -15.06
N LYS A 278 19.13 2.49 -15.02
CA LYS A 278 19.67 1.45 -15.93
C LYS A 278 18.76 0.23 -15.93
N SER A 279 18.86 -0.58 -16.97
CA SER A 279 18.23 -1.90 -17.05
C SER A 279 19.22 -2.91 -17.63
N GLY A 280 18.99 -4.19 -17.38
CA GLY A 280 19.79 -5.27 -17.91
C GLY A 280 19.11 -6.63 -17.76
N THR A 281 19.75 -7.65 -18.30
CA THR A 281 19.27 -9.04 -18.24
C THR A 281 20.33 -9.91 -17.58
N ALA A 282 19.91 -10.82 -16.71
CA ALA A 282 20.80 -11.72 -16.01
C ALA A 282 21.54 -12.63 -16.99
N ASP A 283 22.86 -12.69 -16.86
CA ASP A 283 23.73 -13.58 -17.63
C ASP A 283 23.55 -15.05 -17.25
N ALA A 284 24.36 -15.94 -17.83
CA ALA A 284 24.31 -17.38 -17.54
C ALA A 284 24.61 -17.74 -16.08
N GLN A 285 25.21 -16.81 -15.32
CA GLN A 285 25.50 -16.94 -13.90
C GLN A 285 24.40 -16.29 -13.03
N GLY A 286 23.33 -15.78 -13.64
CA GLY A 286 22.25 -15.08 -12.95
C GLY A 286 22.63 -13.65 -12.54
N LEU A 287 23.72 -13.07 -13.06
CA LEU A 287 24.21 -11.77 -12.64
C LEU A 287 23.79 -10.66 -13.59
N VAL A 288 23.43 -9.50 -13.02
CA VAL A 288 23.27 -8.23 -13.73
C VAL A 288 24.19 -7.21 -13.07
N ARG A 289 25.03 -6.56 -13.88
CA ARG A 289 25.90 -5.46 -13.47
C ARG A 289 25.45 -4.18 -14.15
N LEU A 290 24.99 -3.20 -13.37
CA LEU A 290 24.52 -1.91 -13.85
C LEU A 290 25.44 -0.82 -13.32
N GLU A 291 26.34 -0.32 -14.18
CA GLU A 291 27.32 0.70 -13.81
C GLU A 291 26.76 2.11 -14.00
N ARG A 292 27.09 3.00 -13.05
CA ARG A 292 26.74 4.43 -13.08
C ARG A 292 27.71 5.21 -12.19
N PRO A 293 28.25 6.37 -12.61
CA PRO A 293 29.24 7.12 -11.83
C PRO A 293 28.81 7.58 -10.43
N ALA A 294 27.50 7.79 -10.21
CA ALA A 294 26.94 8.20 -8.92
C ALA A 294 25.56 7.56 -8.73
N ALA A 295 25.47 6.64 -7.76
CA ALA A 295 24.22 6.05 -7.30
C ALA A 295 23.48 7.03 -6.35
N PRO A 296 22.18 7.27 -6.56
CA PRO A 296 21.34 7.99 -5.59
C PRO A 296 21.30 7.26 -4.24
N GLU A 297 21.02 8.00 -3.18
CA GLU A 297 20.92 7.45 -1.81
C GLU A 297 19.83 6.38 -1.71
N GLN A 298 18.63 6.65 -2.24
CA GLN A 298 17.52 5.70 -2.25
C GLN A 298 17.20 5.27 -3.68
N THR A 299 17.18 3.97 -3.93
CA THR A 299 16.86 3.39 -5.24
C THR A 299 16.06 2.10 -5.11
N TYR A 300 15.40 1.72 -6.20
CA TYR A 300 14.63 0.49 -6.29
C TYR A 300 15.15 -0.36 -7.44
N VAL A 301 15.17 -1.68 -7.22
CA VAL A 301 15.40 -2.69 -8.22
C VAL A 301 14.14 -3.53 -8.31
N PHE A 302 13.56 -3.65 -9.50
CA PHE A 302 12.52 -4.64 -9.75
C PHE A 302 12.84 -5.42 -11.01
N GLY A 303 12.34 -6.64 -11.08
CA GLY A 303 12.65 -7.52 -12.19
C GLY A 303 11.59 -8.58 -12.43
N GLN A 304 11.69 -9.19 -13.61
CA GLN A 304 10.82 -10.25 -14.05
C GLN A 304 11.64 -11.42 -14.57
N ASP A 305 11.43 -12.61 -13.99
CA ASP A 305 12.09 -13.84 -14.42
C ASP A 305 11.44 -14.45 -15.67
N PRO A 306 12.08 -15.41 -16.36
CA PRO A 306 11.52 -16.05 -17.55
C PRO A 306 10.21 -16.82 -17.33
N ALA A 307 9.91 -17.23 -16.09
CA ALA A 307 8.63 -17.85 -15.73
C ALA A 307 7.52 -16.82 -15.49
N GLY A 308 7.85 -15.53 -15.55
CA GLY A 308 6.94 -14.40 -15.36
C GLY A 308 6.86 -13.92 -13.92
N GLY A 309 7.64 -14.49 -13.00
CA GLY A 309 7.73 -14.08 -11.60
C GLY A 309 8.30 -12.68 -11.46
N VAL A 310 7.74 -11.88 -10.54
CA VAL A 310 8.13 -10.48 -10.36
C VAL A 310 8.61 -10.26 -8.93
N PHE A 311 9.73 -9.56 -8.79
CA PHE A 311 10.30 -9.20 -7.49
C PHE A 311 10.64 -7.70 -7.44
N ILE A 312 10.88 -7.23 -6.21
CA ILE A 312 11.31 -5.87 -5.91
C ILE A 312 12.32 -5.90 -4.75
N SER A 313 13.26 -4.96 -4.76
CA SER A 313 14.22 -4.70 -3.69
C SER A 313 14.41 -3.17 -3.58
N GLU A 314 14.28 -2.65 -2.38
CA GLU A 314 14.64 -1.26 -2.06
C GLU A 314 16.07 -1.23 -1.54
N ASN A 315 16.86 -0.25 -1.99
CA ASN A 315 18.29 -0.18 -1.76
C ASN A 315 18.67 1.22 -1.30
N PHE A 316 19.42 1.28 -0.19
CA PHE A 316 19.98 2.51 0.35
C PHE A 316 21.49 2.48 0.21
N TYR A 317 22.05 3.48 -0.47
CA TYR A 317 23.48 3.70 -0.57
C TYR A 317 23.88 4.91 0.26
N TYR A 318 24.72 4.67 1.25
CA TYR A 318 25.42 5.72 1.98
C TYR A 318 26.90 5.59 1.63
N ASP A 319 27.55 6.72 1.33
CA ASP A 319 28.99 6.68 1.16
C ASP A 319 29.64 6.27 2.48
N SER A 320 30.54 5.31 2.40
CA SER A 320 31.24 4.85 3.58
C SER A 320 32.30 5.88 3.91
N GLU A 321 32.05 6.73 4.91
CA GLU A 321 33.05 7.70 5.38
C GLU A 321 34.34 7.05 5.92
N ILE A 322 34.41 5.72 5.93
CA ILE A 322 35.54 4.91 6.38
C ILE A 322 36.76 5.07 5.47
N TYR A 323 36.60 5.38 4.19
CA TYR A 323 37.74 5.51 3.26
C TYR A 323 38.12 6.95 2.95
N ASN A 324 37.64 7.89 3.78
CA ASN A 324 37.87 9.31 3.59
C ASN A 324 38.91 9.85 4.57
N ALA A 325 39.55 10.95 4.17
CA ALA A 325 40.24 11.80 5.13
C ALA A 325 39.22 12.36 6.12
N LYS A 326 39.48 12.18 7.42
CA LYS A 326 38.69 12.79 8.48
C LYS A 326 39.51 13.89 9.12
N VAL A 327 38.94 15.08 9.13
CA VAL A 327 39.49 16.27 9.78
C VAL A 327 38.66 16.56 11.02
N TYR A 328 39.34 16.70 12.15
CA TYR A 328 38.76 17.04 13.44
C TYR A 328 39.18 18.44 13.82
N ALA A 329 38.21 19.28 14.13
CA ALA A 329 38.42 20.65 14.54
C ALA A 329 37.98 20.82 15.99
N THR A 330 38.84 21.41 16.80
CA THR A 330 38.50 21.81 18.16
C THR A 330 38.86 23.26 18.37
N THR A 331 37.96 23.99 19.02
CA THR A 331 38.21 25.34 19.48
C THR A 331 38.78 25.30 20.89
N ASP A 332 39.52 26.34 21.30
CA ASP A 332 40.06 26.42 22.66
C ASP A 332 38.97 26.49 23.74
N ARG A 333 37.77 26.96 23.37
CA ARG A 333 36.60 27.11 24.24
C ARG A 333 35.30 26.77 23.48
N PRO A 334 34.24 26.32 24.17
CA PRO A 334 32.95 26.06 23.53
C PRO A 334 32.09 27.33 23.35
N LEU A 335 32.44 28.45 23.98
CA LEU A 335 31.66 29.70 23.96
C LEU A 335 32.58 30.91 23.91
N TYR A 336 32.21 31.91 23.10
CA TYR A 336 32.95 33.15 22.87
C TYR A 336 32.04 34.37 22.99
N ARG A 337 32.64 35.52 23.29
CA ARG A 337 32.00 36.84 23.23
C ARG A 337 32.40 37.58 21.95
N PRO A 338 31.61 38.59 21.53
CA PRO A 338 32.04 39.51 20.48
C PRO A 338 33.42 40.10 20.78
N GLY A 339 34.27 40.20 19.75
CA GLY A 339 35.65 40.65 19.88
C GLY A 339 36.65 39.59 20.39
N ASP A 340 36.21 38.41 20.83
CA ASP A 340 37.12 37.36 21.27
C ASP A 340 37.97 36.81 20.11
N GLU A 341 39.18 36.40 20.43
CA GLU A 341 39.98 35.54 19.57
C GLU A 341 39.55 34.07 19.75
N VAL A 342 39.19 33.43 18.64
CA VAL A 342 38.86 32.01 18.54
C VAL A 342 40.10 31.28 18.03
N LYS A 343 40.64 30.37 18.83
CA LYS A 343 41.77 29.53 18.44
C LYS A 343 41.25 28.17 18.03
N VAL A 344 41.67 27.71 16.86
CA VAL A 344 41.23 26.46 16.26
C VAL A 344 42.44 25.56 16.07
N LYS A 345 42.35 24.36 16.63
CA LYS A 345 43.26 23.27 16.35
C LYS A 345 42.60 22.28 15.41
N VAL A 346 43.32 21.92 14.36
CA VAL A 346 42.88 20.96 13.36
C VAL A 346 43.80 19.75 13.43
N THR A 347 43.21 18.56 13.52
CA THR A 347 43.94 17.30 13.38
C THR A 347 43.29 16.44 12.31
N GLY A 348 44.05 15.57 11.66
CA GLY A 348 43.57 14.85 10.49
C GLY A 348 44.17 13.47 10.36
N ARG A 349 43.35 12.51 9.92
CA ARG A 349 43.80 11.16 9.58
C ARG A 349 43.13 10.67 8.32
N GLU A 350 43.85 9.91 7.53
CA GLU A 350 43.27 9.19 6.40
C GLU A 350 42.92 7.77 6.85
N PHE A 351 41.64 7.41 6.81
CA PHE A 351 41.21 6.07 7.19
C PHE A 351 41.35 5.13 5.98
N LYS A 352 42.04 4.01 6.20
CA LYS A 352 42.22 2.94 5.21
C LYS A 352 41.21 1.81 5.43
N SER A 353 40.68 1.70 6.66
CA SER A 353 39.57 0.81 7.02
C SER A 353 38.91 1.29 8.32
N ALA A 354 37.89 0.58 8.78
CA ALA A 354 37.22 0.88 10.05
C ALA A 354 38.15 0.78 11.28
N ARG A 355 39.32 0.14 11.14
CA ARG A 355 40.26 -0.13 12.24
C ARG A 355 41.66 0.43 11.98
N GLU A 356 41.94 0.87 10.75
CA GLU A 356 43.27 1.31 10.34
C GLU A 356 43.19 2.70 9.73
N SER A 357 44.10 3.56 10.17
CA SER A 357 44.26 4.91 9.62
C SER A 357 45.74 5.28 9.60
N VAL A 358 46.11 6.15 8.67
CA VAL A 358 47.45 6.71 8.53
C VAL A 358 47.41 8.22 8.79
N ALA A 359 48.58 8.83 8.96
CA ALA A 359 48.68 10.28 9.01
C ALA A 359 48.15 10.87 7.69
N LEU A 360 47.34 11.92 7.79
CA LEU A 360 46.93 12.67 6.61
C LEU A 360 48.18 13.37 6.03
N ALA A 361 48.29 13.41 4.69
CA ALA A 361 49.42 14.03 4.01
C ALA A 361 49.45 15.56 4.21
N ASP A 362 50.62 16.15 3.97
CA ASP A 362 50.75 17.62 3.93
C ASP A 362 49.82 18.20 2.86
N GLY A 363 49.19 19.33 3.15
CA GLY A 363 48.24 19.95 2.23
C GLY A 363 47.85 21.36 2.64
N ASP A 364 47.42 22.17 1.66
CA ASP A 364 46.80 23.45 1.94
C ASP A 364 45.35 23.22 2.41
N MET A 365 44.90 23.98 3.40
CA MET A 365 43.56 23.92 3.96
C MET A 365 42.99 25.32 4.09
N THR A 366 41.67 25.43 3.93
CA THR A 366 40.94 26.68 4.21
C THR A 366 39.89 26.45 5.29
N LEU A 367 39.87 27.34 6.28
CA LEU A 367 38.81 27.44 7.28
C LEU A 367 37.94 28.65 6.98
N VAL A 368 36.63 28.44 6.89
CA VAL A 368 35.61 29.49 6.74
C VAL A 368 34.71 29.46 7.96
N ALA A 369 34.66 30.57 8.70
CA ALA A 369 33.73 30.74 9.81
C ALA A 369 32.47 31.45 9.33
N ARG A 370 31.29 30.86 9.60
CA ARG A 370 29.98 31.45 9.32
C ARG A 370 29.24 31.76 10.60
N ASP A 371 28.54 32.89 10.61
CA ASP A 371 27.65 33.30 11.69
C ASP A 371 26.31 32.54 11.65
N PRO A 372 25.42 32.75 12.64
CA PRO A 372 24.13 32.08 12.69
C PRO A 372 23.18 32.40 11.51
N ALA A 373 23.45 33.47 10.77
CA ALA A 373 22.71 33.84 9.56
C ALA A 373 23.33 33.22 8.29
N GLY A 374 24.41 32.44 8.43
CA GLY A 374 25.15 31.82 7.33
C GLY A 374 26.14 32.76 6.64
N GLN A 375 26.38 33.96 7.18
CA GLN A 375 27.30 34.93 6.61
C GLN A 375 28.74 34.65 7.03
N VAL A 376 29.68 34.74 6.07
CA VAL A 376 31.10 34.53 6.34
C VAL A 376 31.66 35.67 7.19
N VAL A 377 32.23 35.34 8.35
CA VAL A 377 32.84 36.30 9.29
C VAL A 377 34.37 36.22 9.32
N ALA A 378 34.95 35.09 8.93
CA ALA A 378 36.40 34.94 8.77
C ALA A 378 36.74 33.87 7.73
N THR A 379 37.90 34.03 7.10
CA THR A 379 38.52 33.02 6.25
C THR A 379 40.00 32.94 6.59
N GLN A 380 40.49 31.75 6.86
CA GLN A 380 41.89 31.49 7.21
C GLN A 380 42.46 30.43 6.28
N SER A 381 43.60 30.73 5.67
CA SER A 381 44.40 29.74 4.93
C SER A 381 45.46 29.18 5.87
N MET A 382 45.59 27.86 5.91
CA MET A 382 46.55 27.16 6.76
C MET A 382 47.17 25.98 6.00
N LYS A 383 48.31 25.50 6.49
CA LYS A 383 48.97 24.30 5.95
C LYS A 383 48.86 23.17 6.94
N PHE A 384 48.22 22.08 6.55
CA PHE A 384 48.26 20.82 7.28
C PHE A 384 49.66 20.24 7.17
N ALA A 385 50.26 19.90 8.31
CA ALA A 385 51.55 19.23 8.37
C ALA A 385 51.37 17.85 9.00
N ALA A 386 51.67 16.81 8.23
CA ALA A 386 51.66 15.41 8.64
C ALA A 386 52.61 15.17 9.83
N ALA A 387 53.75 15.86 9.86
CA ALA A 387 54.75 15.76 10.94
C ALA A 387 54.20 16.15 12.31
N THR A 388 53.30 17.15 12.37
CA THR A 388 52.61 17.59 13.59
C THR A 388 51.22 16.98 13.74
N GLY A 389 50.76 16.23 12.73
CA GLY A 389 49.44 15.60 12.67
C GLY A 389 48.27 16.59 12.57
N GLY A 390 48.54 17.83 12.14
CA GLY A 390 47.57 18.91 12.26
C GLY A 390 48.02 20.26 11.74
N ALA A 391 47.13 21.24 11.90
CA ALA A 391 47.36 22.66 11.66
C ALA A 391 46.63 23.49 12.72
N ASP A 392 47.20 24.62 13.10
CA ASP A 392 46.61 25.54 14.07
C ASP A 392 46.31 26.88 13.38
N THR A 393 45.20 27.51 13.75
CA THR A 393 44.86 28.86 13.29
C THR A 393 44.09 29.63 14.35
N ALA A 394 43.94 30.94 14.15
CA ALA A 394 43.10 31.77 14.98
C ALA A 394 42.43 32.85 14.13
N PHE A 395 41.25 33.28 14.55
CA PHE A 395 40.57 34.44 13.98
C PHE A 395 39.84 35.20 15.08
N ARG A 396 39.60 36.49 14.85
CA ARG A 396 38.90 37.36 15.79
C ARG A 396 37.45 37.53 15.36
N LEU A 397 36.51 37.37 16.30
CA LEU A 397 35.12 37.69 16.06
C LEU A 397 34.94 39.21 15.95
N PRO A 398 34.02 39.70 15.09
CA PRO A 398 33.65 41.11 15.08
C PRO A 398 33.16 41.58 16.45
N ASP A 399 33.39 42.84 16.80
CA ASP A 399 32.93 43.41 18.08
C ASP A 399 31.39 43.48 18.18
N ASN A 400 30.71 43.41 17.04
CA ASN A 400 29.25 43.32 16.91
C ASN A 400 28.75 41.92 16.53
N ALA A 401 29.54 40.87 16.78
CA ALA A 401 29.18 39.48 16.47
C ALA A 401 27.82 39.11 17.08
N ALA A 402 26.95 38.51 16.27
CA ALA A 402 25.63 38.06 16.71
C ALA A 402 25.74 36.87 17.67
N ALA A 403 24.80 36.75 18.61
CA ALA A 403 24.70 35.57 19.46
C ALA A 403 24.07 34.40 18.68
N GLY A 404 24.60 33.19 18.85
CA GLY A 404 24.06 31.97 18.25
C GLY A 404 25.13 30.94 17.93
N GLY A 405 24.76 29.88 17.21
CA GLY A 405 25.70 28.87 16.72
C GLY A 405 26.48 29.38 15.51
N TYR A 406 27.80 29.26 15.57
CA TYR A 406 28.70 29.54 14.45
C TYR A 406 29.16 28.21 13.84
N GLU A 407 29.32 28.18 12.52
CA GLU A 407 29.80 27.01 11.79
C GLU A 407 31.23 27.24 11.29
N LEU A 408 32.10 26.25 11.49
CA LEU A 408 33.44 26.22 10.92
C LEU A 408 33.46 25.20 9.78
N LEU A 409 33.58 25.68 8.55
CA LEU A 409 33.69 24.84 7.36
C LEU A 409 35.16 24.70 6.97
N MET A 410 35.56 23.48 6.62
CA MET A 410 36.94 23.16 6.22
C MET A 410 36.94 22.49 4.86
N THR A 411 37.87 22.90 4.00
CA THR A 411 38.08 22.36 2.66
C THR A 411 39.54 22.16 2.36
#